data_AF-A0A6J6UX02-F1
#
_entry.id   AF-A0A6J6UX02-F1
#
_cell.length_a   1.000
_cell.length_b   1.000
_cell.length_c   1.000
_cell.angle_alpha   90.00
_cell.angle_beta   90.00
_cell.angle_gamma   90.00
#
_symmetry.space_group_name_H-M   'P 1'
#
loop_
_entity.id
_entity.type
_entity.pdbx_description
1 polymer ?
#
loop_
_entity_poly.entity_id
_entity_poly.type
_entity_poly.pdbx_seq_one_letter_code
_entity_poly.pdbx_strand_id
1 'polypeptide(L)'
;MTYRWYRFVDQPALQRLNLTSSQAAAMQRTIVRMQRAWASGTAFMAPPQEGALVSLDPGLLVRPPAGLEYGFVPYVVKQTNAR
;
A
#
# COMPACT_ATOMS: atom_id res chain seq x y z
N MET A 1 3.11 10.36 13.09
CA MET A 1 2.73 8.98 12.72
C MET A 1 3.98 8.10 12.74
N THR A 2 3.89 6.84 13.18
CA THR A 2 4.95 5.85 13.04
C THR A 2 4.45 4.73 12.15
N TYR A 3 5.23 4.41 11.12
CA TYR A 3 4.93 3.37 10.14
C TYR A 3 5.90 2.20 10.28
N ARG A 4 5.39 1.00 9.98
CA ARG A 4 6.19 -0.18 9.71
C ARG A 4 5.83 -0.73 8.33
N TRP A 5 6.75 -1.43 7.71
CA TRP A 5 6.54 -2.04 6.39
C TRP A 5 6.39 -3.55 6.55
N TYR A 6 5.27 -4.07 6.06
CA TYR A 6 4.95 -5.50 6.09
C TYR A 6 4.81 -6.02 4.67
N ARG A 7 5.13 -7.30 4.43
CA ARG A 7 4.77 -7.93 3.16
C ARG A 7 3.26 -7.80 2.98
N PHE A 8 2.81 -7.59 1.75
CA PHE A 8 1.41 -7.39 1.43
C PHE A 8 0.52 -8.46 2.06
N VAL A 9 0.95 -9.73 2.01
CA VAL A 9 0.20 -10.88 2.55
C VAL A 9 0.17 -10.98 4.08
N ASP A 10 1.08 -10.30 4.79
CA ASP A 10 1.15 -10.33 6.25
C ASP A 10 0.21 -9.29 6.91
N GLN A 11 -0.52 -8.51 6.10
CA GLN A 11 -1.45 -7.50 6.59
C GLN A 11 -2.59 -8.14 7.42
N PRO A 12 -3.02 -7.48 8.52
CA PRO A 12 -4.12 -7.97 9.35
C PRO A 12 -5.42 -8.22 8.56
N ALA A 13 -5.68 -7.42 7.52
CA ALA A 13 -6.86 -7.56 6.68
C ALA A 13 -6.91 -8.90 5.91
N LEU A 14 -5.75 -9.45 5.52
CA LEU A 14 -5.66 -10.68 4.74
C LEU A 14 -5.58 -11.93 5.60
N GLN A 15 -5.27 -11.80 6.89
CA GLN A 15 -5.23 -12.95 7.81
C GLN A 15 -6.57 -13.67 7.90
N ARG A 16 -7.70 -12.96 7.73
CA ARG A 16 -9.04 -13.55 7.71
C ARG A 16 -9.32 -14.46 6.52
N LEU A 17 -8.50 -14.40 5.47
CA LEU A 17 -8.68 -15.21 4.27
C LEU A 17 -8.16 -16.64 4.41
N ASN A 18 -7.47 -16.97 5.52
CA ASN A 18 -6.91 -18.30 5.80
C ASN A 18 -6.13 -18.88 4.60
N LEU A 19 -5.37 -18.03 3.92
CA LEU A 19 -4.62 -18.42 2.73
C LEU A 19 -3.59 -19.50 3.08
N THR A 20 -3.47 -20.51 2.22
CA THR A 20 -2.35 -21.44 2.30
C THR A 20 -1.04 -20.72 1.97
N SER A 21 0.08 -21.31 2.38
CA SER A 21 1.41 -20.77 2.08
C SER A 21 1.65 -20.58 0.57
N SER A 22 1.12 -21.46 -0.27
CA SER A 22 1.26 -21.34 -1.73
C SER A 22 0.42 -20.20 -2.30
N GLN A 23 -0.81 -20.01 -1.81
CA GLN A 23 -1.69 -18.92 -2.19
C GLN A 23 -1.12 -17.56 -1.79
N ALA A 24 -0.63 -17.44 -0.55
CA ALA A 24 0.04 -16.22 -0.08
C ALA A 24 1.28 -15.91 -0.93
N ALA A 25 2.12 -16.92 -1.21
CA ALA A 25 3.30 -16.71 -2.06
C ALA A 25 2.92 -16.28 -3.49
N ALA A 26 1.85 -16.84 -4.07
CA ALA A 26 1.36 -16.43 -5.37
C ALA A 26 0.85 -14.98 -5.38
N MET A 27 0.04 -14.62 -4.38
CA MET A 27 -0.47 -13.25 -4.21
C MET A 27 0.68 -12.24 -4.07
N GLN A 28 1.65 -12.55 -3.21
CA GLN A 28 2.82 -11.72 -3.00
C GLN A 28 3.60 -11.48 -4.31
N ARG A 29 3.81 -12.53 -5.12
CA ARG A 29 4.47 -12.41 -6.44
C ARG A 29 3.66 -11.55 -7.42
N THR A 30 2.35 -11.69 -7.42
CA THR A 30 1.46 -10.89 -8.29
C THR A 30 1.54 -9.41 -7.93
N ILE A 31 1.45 -9.07 -6.65
CA ILE A 31 1.55 -7.67 -6.19
C ILE A 31 2.90 -7.05 -6.53
N VAL A 32 4.01 -7.77 -6.29
CA VAL A 32 5.36 -7.29 -6.67
C VAL A 32 5.43 -7.02 -8.18
N ARG A 33 4.84 -7.89 -9.00
CA ARG A 33 4.82 -7.70 -10.46
C ARG A 33 4.01 -6.46 -10.86
N MET A 34 2.83 -6.28 -10.28
CA MET A 34 1.97 -5.12 -10.55
C MET A 34 2.68 -3.82 -10.17
N GLN A 35 3.24 -3.74 -8.96
CA GLN A 35 3.92 -2.53 -8.49
C GLN A 35 5.19 -2.21 -9.30
N ARG A 36 5.92 -3.22 -9.80
CA ARG A 36 7.05 -2.99 -10.72
C ARG A 36 6.62 -2.48 -12.09
N ALA A 37 5.45 -2.91 -12.57
CA ALA A 37 4.91 -2.50 -13.86
C ALA A 37 4.27 -1.10 -13.81
N TRP A 38 3.80 -0.67 -12.65
CA TRP A 38 3.15 0.63 -12.48
C TRP A 38 4.20 1.72 -12.27
N ALA A 39 4.37 2.57 -13.29
CA ALA A 39 5.15 3.79 -13.17
C ALA A 39 4.37 4.88 -12.41
N SER A 40 5.09 5.88 -11.88
CA SER A 40 4.45 7.09 -11.35
C SER A 40 3.69 7.78 -12.49
N GLY A 41 2.36 7.81 -12.41
CA GLY A 41 1.50 8.41 -13.43
C GLY A 41 0.70 7.41 -14.28
N THR A 42 0.74 6.11 -13.97
CA THR A 42 -0.23 5.16 -14.57
C THR A 42 -1.66 5.67 -14.31
N ALA A 43 -2.38 6.01 -15.37
CA ALA A 43 -3.76 6.43 -15.29
C ALA A 43 -4.65 5.20 -15.09
N PHE A 44 -5.06 4.95 -13.84
CA PHE A 44 -5.96 3.85 -13.49
C PHE A 44 -7.43 4.17 -13.77
N MET A 45 -7.79 5.45 -13.72
CA MET A 45 -9.15 5.96 -13.92
C MET A 45 -9.09 7.27 -14.68
N ALA A 46 -10.15 7.57 -15.43
CA ALA A 46 -10.31 8.87 -16.07
C ALA A 46 -10.42 9.98 -15.00
N PRO A 47 -9.99 11.21 -15.31
CA PRO A 47 -10.17 12.33 -14.40
C PRO A 47 -11.66 12.58 -14.11
N PRO A 48 -12.02 13.06 -12.90
CA PRO A 48 -13.40 13.41 -12.59
C PRO A 48 -13.88 14.53 -13.51
N GLN A 49 -15.13 14.43 -13.97
CA GLN A 49 -15.74 15.40 -14.88
C GLN A 49 -16.45 16.54 -14.12
N GLU A 50 -16.79 16.31 -12.85
CA GLU A 50 -17.54 17.24 -12.02
C GLU A 50 -17.01 17.25 -10.57
N GLY A 51 -17.23 18.35 -9.86
CA GLY A 51 -16.83 18.54 -8.46
C GLY A 51 -15.41 19.08 -8.25
N ALA A 52 -14.98 19.16 -7.00
CA ALA A 52 -13.64 19.59 -6.60
C ALA A 52 -12.89 18.45 -5.91
N LEU A 53 -11.60 18.31 -6.19
CA LEU A 53 -10.75 17.32 -5.54
C LEU A 53 -10.54 17.68 -4.06
N VAL A 54 -10.60 16.67 -3.20
CA VAL A 54 -10.21 16.82 -1.79
C VAL A 54 -8.68 16.81 -1.65
N SER A 55 -8.17 17.53 -0.67
CA SER A 55 -6.76 17.45 -0.30
C SER A 55 -6.54 16.28 0.68
N LEU A 56 -5.42 15.59 0.52
CA LEU A 56 -4.95 14.59 1.48
C LEU A 56 -3.92 15.23 2.41
N ASP A 57 -3.94 14.85 3.69
CA ASP A 57 -2.88 15.22 4.62
C ASP A 57 -1.54 14.68 4.10
N PRO A 58 -0.54 15.55 3.83
CA PRO A 58 0.77 15.11 3.34
C PRO A 58 1.46 14.10 4.26
N GLY A 59 1.18 14.14 5.57
CA GLY A 59 1.71 13.19 6.55
C GLY A 59 1.21 11.75 6.37
N LEU A 60 0.15 11.55 5.57
CA LEU A 60 -0.36 10.23 5.19
C LEU A 60 0.31 9.65 3.94
N LEU A 61 1.04 10.47 3.19
CA LEU A 61 1.76 10.06 1.98
C LEU A 61 3.19 9.64 2.33
N VAL A 62 3.38 8.33 2.50
CA VAL A 62 4.68 7.77 2.90
C VAL A 62 5.44 7.18 1.73
N ARG A 63 6.77 7.33 1.77
CA ARG A 63 7.68 6.71 0.81
C ARG A 63 8.23 5.40 1.36
N PRO A 64 8.31 4.34 0.53
CA PRO A 64 9.01 3.12 0.92
C PRO A 64 10.49 3.39 1.23
N PRO A 65 11.05 2.79 2.29
CA PRO A 65 12.48 2.76 2.50
C PRO A 65 13.15 1.82 1.50
N ALA A 66 14.47 1.98 1.34
CA ALA A 66 15.26 1.17 0.42
C ALA A 66 15.08 -0.34 0.67
N GLY A 67 14.82 -1.10 -0.40
CA GLY A 67 14.59 -2.55 -0.38
C GLY A 67 13.16 -2.99 -0.07
N LEU A 68 12.25 -2.06 0.28
CA LEU A 68 10.84 -2.33 0.57
C LEU A 68 9.89 -1.66 -0.43
N GLU A 69 10.38 -1.27 -1.60
CA GLU A 69 9.62 -0.55 -2.62
C GLU A 69 8.52 -1.41 -3.25
N TYR A 70 8.73 -2.72 -3.28
CA TYR A 70 7.83 -3.68 -3.95
C TYR A 70 7.46 -4.84 -3.04
N GLY A 71 6.18 -5.15 -2.98
CA GLY A 71 5.59 -6.22 -2.19
C GLY A 71 5.39 -5.87 -0.73
N PHE A 72 5.79 -4.68 -0.28
CA PHE A 72 5.58 -4.22 1.08
C PHE A 72 4.60 -3.05 1.10
N VAL A 73 3.91 -2.92 2.22
CA VAL A 73 2.94 -1.85 2.44
C VAL A 73 3.16 -1.21 3.82
N PRO A 74 2.89 0.10 3.94
CA PRO A 74 2.98 0.79 5.21
C PRO A 74 1.80 0.42 6.10
N TYR A 75 2.08 0.09 7.35
CA TYR A 75 1.10 -0.10 8.40
C TYR A 75 1.35 0.90 9.53
N VAL A 76 0.32 1.66 9.89
CA VAL A 76 0.40 2.64 10.99
C VAL A 76 0.41 1.89 12.30
N VAL A 77 1.51 2.00 13.05
CA VAL A 77 1.64 1.40 14.39
C VAL A 77 1.46 2.41 15.51
N LYS A 78 1.55 3.70 15.21
CA LYS A 78 1.29 4.78 16.17
C LYS A 78 0.82 6.03 15.45
N GLN A 79 -0.31 6.56 15.88
CA GLN A 79 -0.75 7.89 15.53
C GLN A 79 -0.72 8.73 16.80
N THR A 80 0.22 9.65 16.88
CA THR A 80 0.21 10.69 17.91
C THR A 80 -0.57 11.86 17.35
N ASN A 81 -1.61 12.30 18.05
CA ASN A 81 -2.26 13.56 17.74
C ASN A 81 -1.24 14.69 17.95
N ALA A 82 -1.06 15.53 16.94
CA ALA A 82 -0.58 16.88 17.17
C ALA A 82 -1.73 17.61 17.87
N ARG A 83 -1.63 17.77 19.18
CA ARG A 83 -2.45 18.74 19.91
C ARG A 83 -1.86 20.11 19.70
#